data_AF-A0A5J4WGE0-F1
#
_entry.id   AF-A0A5J4WGE0-F1
#
_cell.length_a   1.000
_cell.length_b   1.000
_cell.length_c   1.000
_cell.angle_alpha   90.00
_cell.angle_beta   90.00
_cell.angle_gamma   90.00
#
_symmetry.space_group_name_H-M   'P 1'
#
loop_
_entity.id
_entity.type
_entity.pdbx_description
1 polymer ?
#
loop_
_entity_poly.entity_id
_entity_poly.type
_entity_poly.pdbx_seq_one_letter_code
_entity_poly.pdbx_strand_id
1 'polypeptide(L)'
;MREFGWQITEEGTIDKINDEIAQTYINRLKNLEIHNYPQPINMEVSLLSVFSRIYGITNEQIRAEGLGNIRKFNKLTANVERNYGYVAFNGERKPNPWILTKILRNHNKDYYEQTIKPLLKQNYEVKKQQKISDAVQQIEKNEIDLKNPFTLINVSSKAFKWKI
;
A
#
# COMPACT_ATOMS: atom_id res chain seq x y z
N MET A 1 -11.15 3.93 -18.38
CA MET A 1 -9.74 3.68 -17.98
C MET A 1 -9.57 3.97 -16.49
N ARG A 2 -9.43 2.92 -15.67
CA ARG A 2 -9.22 2.94 -14.21
C ARG A 2 -7.99 2.09 -13.87
N GLU A 3 -6.87 2.31 -14.55
CA GLU A 3 -5.87 1.22 -14.70
C GLU A 3 -4.67 1.26 -13.74
N PHE A 4 -4.51 2.27 -12.87
CA PHE A 4 -3.36 2.32 -11.94
C PHE A 4 -3.73 2.86 -10.54
N GLY A 5 -4.82 2.37 -9.95
CA GLY A 5 -5.33 2.91 -8.67
C GLY A 5 -6.27 2.00 -7.89
N TRP A 6 -6.18 0.68 -8.06
CA TRP A 6 -6.92 -0.25 -7.21
C TRP A 6 -6.30 -0.24 -5.82
N GLN A 7 -6.83 0.66 -4.99
CA GLN A 7 -6.46 0.78 -3.58
C GLN A 7 -7.06 -0.36 -2.76
N ILE A 8 -8.12 -1.00 -3.25
CA ILE A 8 -8.83 -2.09 -2.60
C ILE A 8 -8.56 -3.36 -3.41
N THR A 9 -8.09 -4.39 -2.73
CA THR A 9 -7.85 -5.73 -3.27
C THR A 9 -9.18 -6.46 -3.50
N GLU A 10 -9.14 -7.59 -4.21
CA GLU A 10 -10.32 -8.46 -4.40
C GLU A 10 -10.88 -8.99 -3.07
N GLU A 11 -10.05 -9.05 -2.03
CA GLU A 11 -10.41 -9.46 -0.67
C GLU A 11 -11.00 -8.31 0.17
N GLY A 12 -11.20 -7.12 -0.41
CA GLY A 12 -11.72 -5.95 0.29
C GLY A 12 -10.71 -5.25 1.21
N THR A 13 -9.42 -5.62 1.14
CA THR A 13 -8.34 -5.00 1.93
C THR A 13 -7.66 -3.87 1.17
N ILE A 14 -6.98 -2.93 1.86
CA ILE A 14 -6.22 -1.89 1.18
C ILE A 14 -4.90 -2.48 0.67
N ASP A 15 -4.62 -2.30 -0.62
CA ASP A 15 -3.39 -2.76 -1.25
C ASP A 15 -2.17 -2.11 -0.61
N LYS A 16 -1.16 -2.93 -0.30
CA LYS A 16 0.07 -2.48 0.36
C LYS A 16 0.97 -1.73 -0.62
N ILE A 17 1.57 -0.66 -0.14
CA ILE A 17 2.59 0.10 -0.86
C ILE A 17 3.94 -0.61 -0.66
N ASN A 18 4.69 -0.79 -1.74
CA ASN A 18 6.03 -1.38 -1.68
C ASN A 18 7.05 -0.37 -1.12
N ASP A 19 8.21 -0.87 -0.70
CA ASP A 19 9.21 -0.06 0.00
C ASP A 19 9.81 1.04 -0.88
N GLU A 20 9.99 0.79 -2.18
CA GLU A 20 10.50 1.79 -3.13
C GLU A 20 9.58 2.99 -3.25
N ILE A 21 8.28 2.75 -3.43
CA ILE A 21 7.27 3.80 -3.50
C ILE A 21 7.15 4.50 -2.14
N ALA A 22 7.16 3.74 -1.03
CA ALA A 22 7.10 4.29 0.32
C ALA A 22 8.27 5.25 0.60
N GLN A 23 9.50 4.86 0.24
CA GLN A 23 10.68 5.72 0.40
C GLN A 23 10.59 6.98 -0.46
N THR A 24 10.21 6.83 -1.74
CA THR A 24 10.02 7.96 -2.67
C THR A 24 9.04 8.98 -2.10
N TYR A 25 7.97 8.48 -1.50
CA TYR A 25 6.99 9.29 -0.83
C TYR A 25 7.54 10.04 0.39
N ILE A 26 8.27 9.36 1.28
CA ILE A 26 8.87 9.99 2.48
C ILE A 26 9.88 11.06 2.08
N ASN A 27 10.74 10.78 1.09
CA ASN A 27 11.76 11.72 0.59
C ASN A 27 11.15 13.03 0.06
N ARG A 28 9.90 12.98 -0.43
CA ARG A 28 9.19 14.15 -0.96
C ARG A 28 8.23 14.81 0.05
N LEU A 29 8.08 14.28 1.26
CA LEU A 29 7.27 14.91 2.32
C LEU A 29 8.06 16.05 3.01
N LYS A 30 8.38 17.08 2.24
CA LYS A 30 9.14 18.26 2.67
C LYS A 30 8.64 19.52 1.98
N ASN A 31 8.92 20.66 2.59
CA ASN A 31 8.54 21.99 2.13
C ASN A 31 7.01 22.17 1.97
N LEU A 32 6.23 21.43 2.75
CA LEU A 32 4.77 21.61 2.81
C LEU A 32 4.41 22.58 3.94
N GLU A 33 3.39 23.39 3.71
CA GLU A 33 2.69 24.10 4.78
C GLU A 33 1.54 23.21 5.25
N ILE A 34 1.59 22.81 6.52
CA ILE A 34 0.69 21.81 7.10
C ILE A 34 -0.27 22.48 8.08
N HIS A 35 -1.56 22.28 7.81
CA HIS A 35 -2.67 22.90 8.52
C HIS A 35 -3.42 21.89 9.38
N ASN A 36 -4.22 22.39 10.34
CA ASN A 36 -4.96 21.54 11.28
C ASN A 36 -6.34 21.15 10.74
N TYR A 37 -6.97 22.03 9.96
CA TYR A 37 -8.35 21.83 9.56
C TYR A 37 -8.44 20.91 8.34
N PRO A 38 -9.42 20.00 8.29
CA PRO A 38 -9.70 19.21 7.11
C PRO A 38 -10.29 20.13 6.03
N GLN A 39 -9.42 20.80 5.28
CA GLN A 39 -9.78 21.32 3.98
C GLN A 39 -9.67 20.22 2.92
N PRO A 40 -10.34 20.38 1.78
CA PRO A 40 -10.08 19.56 0.60
C PRO A 40 -8.58 19.46 0.31
N ILE A 41 -8.10 18.27 -0.03
CA ILE A 41 -6.65 17.99 -0.16
C ILE A 41 -5.96 18.75 -1.31
N ASN A 42 -6.75 19.38 -2.19
CA ASN A 42 -6.28 20.29 -3.23
C ASN A 42 -6.09 21.73 -2.73
N MET A 43 -6.68 22.09 -1.59
CA MET A 43 -6.54 23.41 -0.96
C MET A 43 -5.39 23.42 0.04
N GLU A 44 -5.37 22.48 0.99
CA GLU A 44 -4.33 22.42 2.03
C GLU A 44 -3.97 20.97 2.38
N VAL A 45 -2.75 20.78 2.88
CA VAL A 45 -2.30 19.50 3.43
C VAL A 45 -2.57 19.49 4.94
N SER A 46 -3.42 18.59 5.40
CA SER A 46 -3.72 18.47 6.84
C SER A 46 -2.75 17.52 7.54
N LEU A 47 -2.38 17.82 8.79
CA LEU A 47 -1.46 16.96 9.55
C LEU A 47 -2.03 15.54 9.74
N LEU A 48 -3.34 15.40 9.90
CA LEU A 48 -4.01 14.09 9.99
C LEU A 48 -3.78 13.25 8.73
N SER A 49 -3.91 13.87 7.54
CA SER A 49 -3.68 13.18 6.28
C SER A 49 -2.23 12.70 6.12
N VAL A 50 -1.27 13.45 6.67
CA VAL A 50 0.16 13.10 6.68
C VAL A 50 0.45 11.94 7.63
N PHE A 51 -0.21 11.87 8.79
CA PHE A 51 -0.04 10.74 9.71
C PHE A 51 -0.73 9.47 9.24
N SER A 52 -2.03 9.52 8.90
CA SER A 52 -2.76 8.39 8.26
C SER A 52 -1.98 7.81 7.08
N ARG A 53 -1.35 8.75 6.37
CA ARG A 53 -0.13 8.64 5.60
C ARG A 53 0.87 7.55 5.99
N ILE A 54 1.75 8.00 6.86
CA ILE A 54 2.98 7.34 7.28
C ILE A 54 2.68 6.06 8.06
N TYR A 55 1.62 6.05 8.87
CA TYR A 55 1.20 4.85 9.59
C TYR A 55 0.69 3.73 8.68
N GLY A 56 0.29 4.04 7.45
CA GLY A 56 -0.03 3.03 6.43
C GLY A 56 1.18 2.34 5.80
N ILE A 57 2.40 2.79 6.08
CA ILE A 57 3.64 2.15 5.60
C ILE A 57 3.98 0.97 6.52
N THR A 58 4.13 -0.21 5.93
CA THR A 58 4.43 -1.45 6.68
C THR A 58 5.89 -1.55 7.10
N ASN A 59 6.81 -1.00 6.30
CA ASN A 59 8.23 -0.96 6.65
C ASN A 59 8.47 0.04 7.78
N GLU A 60 8.88 -0.47 8.94
CA GLU A 60 9.00 0.33 10.17
C GLU A 60 10.10 1.38 10.11
N GLN A 61 11.21 1.09 9.43
CA GLN A 61 12.33 2.01 9.28
C GLN A 61 11.91 3.23 8.44
N ILE A 62 11.26 2.99 7.30
CA ILE A 62 10.74 4.04 6.41
C ILE A 62 9.66 4.86 7.15
N ARG A 63 8.81 4.18 7.93
CA ARG A 63 7.77 4.83 8.74
C ARG A 63 8.39 5.75 9.80
N ALA A 64 9.37 5.26 10.56
CA ALA A 64 10.05 6.04 11.59
C ALA A 64 10.77 7.27 11.00
N GLU A 65 11.44 7.10 9.87
CA GLU A 65 12.06 8.19 9.12
C GLU A 65 11.00 9.23 8.72
N GLY A 66 9.89 8.77 8.14
CA GLY A 66 8.77 9.62 7.73
C GLY A 66 8.21 10.47 8.88
N LEU A 67 7.98 9.86 10.04
CA LEU A 67 7.50 10.57 11.24
C LEU A 67 8.51 11.61 11.72
N GLY A 68 9.80 11.28 11.72
CA GLY A 68 10.88 12.19 12.09
C GLY A 68 11.02 13.37 11.12
N ASN A 69 10.68 13.18 9.85
CA ASN A 69 10.81 14.17 8.79
C ASN A 69 9.72 15.26 8.84
N ILE A 70 8.54 14.98 9.42
CA ILE A 70 7.39 15.92 9.44
C ILE A 70 7.80 17.27 10.03
N ARG A 71 8.26 17.29 11.28
CA ARG A 71 8.65 18.52 11.99
C ARG A 71 9.96 19.12 11.48
N LYS A 72 10.86 18.29 10.92
CA LYS A 72 12.18 18.73 10.46
C LYS A 72 12.12 19.48 9.13
N PHE A 73 11.26 19.05 8.21
CA PHE A 73 11.30 19.52 6.83
C PHE A 73 10.02 20.23 6.38
N ASN A 74 9.02 20.40 7.25
CA ASN A 74 7.76 21.06 6.90
C ASN A 74 7.44 22.19 7.87
N LYS A 75 6.63 23.14 7.40
CA LYS A 75 6.17 24.27 8.19
C LYS A 75 4.83 23.91 8.83
N LEU A 76 4.81 23.76 10.14
CA LEU A 76 3.61 23.50 10.92
C LEU A 76 3.07 24.83 11.46
N THR A 77 1.76 25.04 11.37
CA THR A 77 1.13 26.20 12.03
C THR A 77 1.14 26.03 13.55
N ALA A 78 1.13 27.12 14.32
CA ALA A 78 1.19 27.07 15.78
C ALA A 78 0.08 26.19 16.42
N ASN A 79 -1.12 26.20 15.83
CA ASN A 79 -2.23 25.35 16.28
C ASN A 79 -1.97 23.86 16.01
N VAL A 80 -1.31 23.54 14.90
CA VAL A 80 -0.91 22.17 14.55
C VAL A 80 0.15 21.67 15.53
N GLU A 81 1.14 22.51 15.83
CA GLU A 81 2.21 22.15 16.77
C GLU A 81 1.66 21.81 18.16
N ARG A 82 0.68 22.60 18.64
CA ARG A 82 0.01 22.37 19.94
C ARG A 82 -0.75 21.05 20.00
N ASN A 83 -1.31 20.59 18.88
CA ASN A 83 -2.17 19.41 18.80
C ASN A 83 -1.45 18.17 18.23
N TYR A 84 -0.14 18.25 17.99
CA TYR A 84 0.61 17.25 17.22
C TYR A 84 0.41 15.81 17.71
N GLY A 85 0.52 15.56 19.02
CA GLY A 85 0.37 14.21 19.60
C GLY A 85 -1.03 13.63 19.43
N TYR A 86 -2.07 14.45 19.60
CA TYR A 86 -3.46 14.03 19.40
C TYR A 86 -3.73 13.68 17.92
N VAL A 87 -3.21 14.47 16.99
CA VAL A 87 -3.38 14.23 15.55
C VAL A 87 -2.57 13.01 15.09
N ALA A 88 -1.39 12.77 15.66
CA ALA A 88 -0.57 11.58 15.41
C ALA A 88 -1.35 10.30 15.75
N PHE A 89 -1.89 10.25 16.97
CA PHE A 89 -2.67 9.12 17.46
C PHE A 89 -3.93 8.84 16.62
N ASN A 90 -4.62 9.89 16.18
CA ASN A 90 -5.78 9.73 15.30
C ASN A 90 -5.39 9.26 13.88
N GLY A 91 -4.24 9.67 13.38
CA GLY A 91 -3.72 9.22 12.09
C GLY A 91 -3.39 7.74 12.10
N GLU A 92 -2.77 7.24 13.17
CA GLU A 92 -2.46 5.83 13.38
C GLU A 92 -3.69 4.93 13.29
N ARG A 93 -4.83 5.38 13.82
CA ARG A 93 -6.09 4.64 13.81
C ARG A 93 -6.76 4.53 12.44
N LYS A 94 -6.34 5.36 11.47
CA LYS A 94 -6.93 5.40 10.12
C LYS A 94 -5.82 5.39 9.06
N PRO A 95 -5.03 4.31 8.98
CA PRO A 95 -3.94 4.24 8.03
C PRO A 95 -4.51 4.16 6.61
N ASN A 96 -4.04 5.05 5.73
CA ASN A 96 -4.33 4.98 4.30
C ASN A 96 -3.12 5.53 3.54
N PRO A 97 -2.19 4.65 3.13
CA PRO A 97 -0.94 5.06 2.52
C PRO A 97 -1.14 5.68 1.12
N TRP A 98 -2.32 5.54 0.50
CA TRP A 98 -2.62 6.04 -0.84
C TRP A 98 -3.11 7.50 -0.90
N ILE A 99 -3.45 8.11 0.24
CA ILE A 99 -3.78 9.55 0.33
C ILE A 99 -2.63 10.42 -0.21
N LEU A 100 -1.42 9.93 -0.06
CA LEU A 100 -0.16 10.47 -0.53
C LEU A 100 -0.10 10.84 -2.00
N THR A 101 -0.59 9.91 -2.82
CA THR A 101 -0.61 10.05 -4.26
C THR A 101 -1.43 11.27 -4.63
N LYS A 102 -2.53 11.52 -3.90
CA LYS A 102 -3.37 12.72 -4.08
C LYS A 102 -2.66 14.00 -3.62
N ILE A 103 -1.96 13.96 -2.49
CA ILE A 103 -1.18 15.12 -2.01
C ILE A 103 -0.12 15.51 -3.04
N LEU A 104 0.70 14.56 -3.49
CA LEU A 104 1.76 14.85 -4.47
C LEU A 104 1.18 15.26 -5.81
N ARG A 105 0.09 14.64 -6.26
CA ARG A 105 -0.59 15.04 -7.49
C ARG A 105 -1.07 16.50 -7.46
N ASN A 106 -1.50 17.00 -6.31
CA ASN A 106 -2.04 18.35 -6.17
C ASN A 106 -0.98 19.39 -5.82
N HIS A 107 -0.08 19.08 -4.89
CA HIS A 107 0.89 20.02 -4.32
C HIS A 107 2.29 19.87 -4.92
N ASN A 108 2.52 18.87 -5.76
CA ASN A 108 3.81 18.62 -6.41
C ASN A 108 3.65 17.92 -7.76
N LYS A 109 2.84 18.51 -8.64
CA LYS A 109 2.36 17.91 -9.88
C LYS A 109 3.48 17.35 -10.76
N ASP A 110 4.55 18.12 -10.96
CA ASP A 110 5.65 17.70 -11.83
C ASP A 110 6.35 16.46 -11.29
N TYR A 111 6.62 16.41 -9.98
CA TYR A 111 7.19 15.24 -9.34
C TYR A 111 6.26 14.03 -9.40
N TYR A 112 4.95 14.26 -9.23
CA TYR A 112 3.97 13.20 -9.39
C TYR A 112 4.00 12.59 -10.80
N GLU A 113 3.97 13.42 -11.84
CA GLU A 113 3.95 12.96 -13.23
C GLU A 113 5.28 12.31 -13.65
N GLN A 114 6.43 12.85 -13.22
CA GLN A 114 7.75 12.37 -13.63
C GLN A 114 8.25 11.17 -12.83
N THR A 115 7.89 11.06 -11.55
CA THR A 115 8.46 10.03 -10.65
C THR A 115 7.41 9.07 -10.13
N ILE A 116 6.36 9.57 -9.48
CA ILE A 116 5.39 8.69 -8.81
C ILE A 116 4.57 7.89 -9.81
N LYS A 117 4.04 8.55 -10.85
CA LYS A 117 3.14 7.92 -11.81
C LYS A 117 3.82 6.77 -12.59
N PRO A 118 5.07 6.90 -13.07
CA PRO A 118 5.81 5.77 -13.64
C PRO A 118 6.00 4.61 -12.65
N LEU A 119 6.39 4.89 -11.40
CA LEU A 119 6.55 3.85 -10.38
C LEU A 119 5.25 3.11 -10.06
N LEU A 120 4.13 3.84 -9.98
CA LEU A 120 2.80 3.23 -9.80
C LEU A 120 2.41 2.34 -10.98
N LYS A 121 2.71 2.77 -12.21
CA LYS A 121 2.48 1.99 -13.42
C LYS A 121 3.29 0.70 -13.40
N GLN A 122 4.59 0.79 -13.12
CA GLN A 122 5.49 -0.35 -13.05
C GLN A 122 5.05 -1.35 -11.97
N ASN A 123 4.72 -0.88 -10.77
CA ASN A 123 4.26 -1.74 -9.67
C ASN A 123 2.96 -2.49 -10.03
N TYR A 124 2.03 -1.86 -10.74
CA TYR A 124 0.82 -2.53 -11.21
C TYR A 124 1.13 -3.66 -12.20
N GLU A 125 2.00 -3.42 -13.19
CA GLU A 125 2.39 -4.45 -14.17
C GLU A 125 3.10 -5.62 -13.49
N VAL A 126 4.02 -5.34 -12.55
CA VAL A 126 4.70 -6.38 -11.75
C VAL A 126 3.70 -7.20 -10.95
N LYS A 127 2.74 -6.56 -10.27
CA LYS A 127 1.69 -7.27 -9.51
C LYS A 127 0.82 -8.14 -10.41
N LYS A 128 0.50 -7.67 -11.61
CA LYS A 128 -0.27 -8.44 -12.60
C LYS A 128 0.52 -9.68 -13.06
N GLN A 129 1.80 -9.52 -13.37
CA GLN A 129 2.68 -10.63 -13.72
C GLN A 129 2.85 -11.63 -12.58
N GLN A 130 3.00 -11.14 -11.34
CA GLN A 130 3.08 -12.00 -10.15
C GLN A 130 1.83 -12.84 -9.98
N LYS A 131 0.63 -12.25 -10.09
CA LYS A 131 -0.64 -13.00 -10.02
C LYS A 131 -0.71 -14.13 -11.06
N ILE A 132 -0.24 -13.88 -12.29
CA ILE A 132 -0.19 -14.90 -13.34
C ILE A 132 0.80 -16.00 -12.96
N SER A 133 2.00 -15.63 -12.50
CA SER A 133 3.02 -16.58 -12.05
C SER A 133 2.53 -17.45 -10.90
N ASP A 134 1.89 -16.86 -9.89
CA ASP A 134 1.34 -17.58 -8.73
C ASP A 134 0.26 -18.57 -9.19
N ALA A 135 -0.63 -18.15 -10.10
CA ALA A 135 -1.67 -19.02 -10.64
C ALA A 135 -1.08 -20.20 -11.44
N VAL A 136 -0.07 -19.96 -12.29
CA VAL A 136 0.63 -21.01 -13.05
C VAL A 136 1.29 -22.01 -12.09
N GLN A 137 2.00 -21.53 -11.07
CA GLN A 137 2.65 -22.40 -10.09
C GLN A 137 1.64 -23.26 -9.30
N GLN A 138 0.46 -22.71 -8.98
CA GLN A 138 -0.62 -23.48 -8.36
C GLN A 138 -1.17 -24.55 -9.31
N ILE A 139 -1.30 -24.25 -10.60
CA ILE A 139 -1.73 -25.23 -11.61
C ILE A 139 -0.70 -26.36 -11.70
N GLU A 140 0.59 -26.05 -11.87
CA GLU A 140 1.68 -27.04 -11.94
C GLU A 140 1.74 -27.93 -10.69
N LYS A 141 1.61 -27.34 -9.50
CA LYS A 141 1.60 -28.10 -8.24
C LYS A 141 0.40 -29.04 -8.12
N ASN A 142 -0.73 -28.66 -8.71
CA ASN A 142 -1.96 -29.44 -8.72
C ASN A 142 -2.11 -30.29 -9.99
N GLU A 143 -1.10 -30.33 -10.88
CA GLU A 143 -1.14 -31.20 -12.04
C GLU A 143 -1.29 -32.65 -11.57
N ILE A 144 -2.33 -33.29 -12.11
CA ILE A 144 -2.49 -34.73 -12.03
C ILE A 144 -1.29 -35.31 -12.77
N ASP A 145 -0.41 -36.01 -12.06
CA ASP A 145 0.64 -36.79 -12.69
C ASP A 145 -0.01 -37.79 -13.66
N LEU A 146 0.03 -37.48 -14.96
CA LEU A 146 -0.54 -38.31 -16.02
C LEU A 146 0.23 -39.63 -16.20
N LYS A 147 1.43 -39.74 -15.61
CA LYS A 147 2.19 -40.99 -15.52
C LYS A 147 1.87 -41.77 -14.25
N ASN A 148 1.16 -41.19 -13.29
CA ASN A 148 0.64 -41.92 -12.14
C ASN A 148 -0.42 -42.88 -12.68
N PRO A 149 -0.16 -44.20 -12.66
CA PRO A 149 -1.11 -45.15 -13.16
C PRO A 149 -2.33 -45.09 -12.24
N PHE A 150 -3.41 -44.47 -12.71
CA PHE A 150 -4.74 -44.53 -12.10
C PHE A 150 -5.20 -45.99 -12.09
N THR A 151 -4.69 -46.75 -11.13
CA THR A 151 -5.07 -48.12 -10.90
C THR A 151 -6.27 -48.12 -9.96
N LEU A 152 -7.36 -48.76 -10.39
CA LEU A 152 -8.59 -48.96 -9.60
C LEU A 152 -8.32 -49.49 -8.17
N ILE A 153 -7.18 -50.15 -7.97
CA ILE A 153 -6.70 -50.71 -6.70
C ILE A 153 -6.45 -49.61 -5.64
N ASN A 154 -5.97 -48.43 -6.03
CA ASN A 154 -5.66 -47.34 -5.08
C ASN A 154 -6.90 -46.60 -4.54
N VAL A 155 -8.03 -46.68 -5.25
CA VAL A 155 -9.31 -46.11 -4.82
C VAL A 155 -10.01 -47.06 -3.84
N SER A 156 -9.95 -48.39 -4.08
CA SER A 156 -10.61 -49.37 -3.21
C SER A 156 -9.97 -49.46 -1.81
N SER A 157 -8.63 -49.35 -1.72
CA SER A 157 -7.90 -49.43 -0.45
C SER A 157 -8.16 -48.22 0.48
N LYS A 158 -8.47 -47.04 -0.08
CA LYS A 158 -8.85 -45.85 0.68
C LYS A 158 -10.35 -45.84 1.05
N ALA A 159 -11.21 -46.40 0.21
CA ALA A 159 -12.64 -46.56 0.51
C ALA A 159 -12.90 -47.58 1.63
N PHE A 160 -12.07 -48.63 1.75
CA PHE A 160 -12.22 -49.64 2.80
C PHE A 160 -11.80 -49.17 4.21
N LYS A 161 -11.06 -48.06 4.34
CA LYS A 161 -10.67 -47.52 5.65
C LYS A 161 -11.78 -46.73 6.38
N TRP A 162 -12.94 -46.54 5.75
CA TRP A 162 -14.09 -45.81 6.30
C TRP A 162 -15.28 -46.73 6.62
N LYS A 163 -15.08 -48.04 6.77
CA LYS A 163 -16.09 -48.91 7.39
C LYS A 163 -15.88 -48.91 8.90
N ILE A 164 -16.83 -48.27 9.59
CA ILE A 164 -17.07 -48.29 11.05
C ILE A 164 -17.35 -49.73 11.49
#